data_AF-A0AAD7F2H3-F1
#
_entry.id   AF-A0AAD7F2H3-F1
#
_cell.length_a   1.000
_cell.length_b   1.000
_cell.length_c   1.000
_cell.angle_alpha   90.00
_cell.angle_beta   90.00
_cell.angle_gamma   90.00
#
_symmetry.space_group_name_H-M   'P 1'
#
loop_
_entity.id
_entity.type
_entity.pdbx_description
1 polymer ?
#
loop_
_entity_poly.entity_id
_entity_poly.type
_entity_poly.pdbx_seq_one_letter_code
_entity_poly.pdbx_strand_id
1 'polypeptide(L)'
;MATKFSTLQNNYKYNVAASALLFSNPYNKALRVEVPDLGKEFSDSKFIGHDPEGTLYYNDLDSFDTSRKNVNYKVEKVDQGPGAAPLVNIKFYHQTVQECHAEFLAEDPTGSVTAMGMDGYTYHGSWSDLDICCGTAMIRKYDDETTITVTVGTIHKTATIKDTSGYLHGKSVDVKGNLYFKDLAKLGDGKYASWNDDRVVFYNNNMYSTDFTAYVRIFLKLSFIPFKYSTNDLGIKDADTSIFTSVSWA
;
A
#
# COMPACT_ATOMS: atom_id res chain seq x y z
N MET A 1 -2.68 6.65 32.08
CA MET A 1 -1.76 5.71 31.42
C MET A 1 -1.48 6.27 30.04
N ALA A 2 -0.22 6.47 29.64
CA ALA A 2 0.08 7.01 28.30
C ALA A 2 -0.30 5.98 27.23
N THR A 3 -0.86 6.44 26.11
CA THR A 3 -1.15 5.54 24.98
C THR A 3 0.15 5.23 24.24
N LYS A 4 0.16 4.19 23.40
CA LYS A 4 1.33 3.88 22.57
C LYS A 4 1.64 5.05 21.61
N PHE A 5 0.61 5.70 21.05
CA PHE A 5 0.74 6.92 20.25
C PHE A 5 1.46 8.04 21.03
N SER A 6 1.00 8.38 22.24
CA SER A 6 1.65 9.46 23.01
C SER A 6 3.05 9.08 23.49
N THR A 7 3.31 7.79 23.70
CA THR A 7 4.66 7.29 24.01
C THR A 7 5.61 7.50 22.81
N LEU A 8 5.18 7.15 21.59
CA LEU A 8 6.00 7.37 20.40
C LEU A 8 6.20 8.86 20.09
N GLN A 9 5.16 9.69 20.26
CA GLN A 9 5.29 11.14 20.11
C GLN A 9 6.36 11.75 21.04
N ASN A 10 6.54 11.19 22.24
CA ASN A 10 7.56 11.65 23.18
C ASN A 10 8.96 11.09 22.89
N ASN A 11 9.05 9.92 22.26
CA ASN A 11 10.31 9.23 21.97
C ASN A 11 10.96 9.67 20.65
N TYR A 12 10.18 10.25 19.74
CA TYR A 12 10.62 10.66 18.41
C TYR A 12 10.43 12.16 18.16
N LYS A 13 11.36 12.78 17.45
CA LYS A 13 11.32 14.21 17.13
C LYS A 13 10.25 14.57 16.11
N TYR A 14 10.01 13.68 15.14
CA TYR A 14 9.13 13.94 14.01
C TYR A 14 8.11 12.81 13.86
N ASN A 15 6.96 13.16 13.28
CA ASN A 15 5.94 12.20 12.90
C ASN A 15 5.19 12.73 11.67
N VAL A 16 4.81 11.82 10.77
CA VAL A 16 4.12 12.12 9.50
C VAL A 16 3.11 11.04 9.17
N ALA A 17 2.10 11.37 8.37
CA ALA A 17 1.14 10.39 7.90
C ALA A 17 1.81 9.34 7.00
N ALA A 18 1.40 8.09 7.14
CA ALA A 18 1.91 6.97 6.35
C ALA A 18 0.86 5.87 6.21
N SER A 19 1.06 4.96 5.26
CA SER A 19 0.23 3.77 5.07
C SER A 19 1.10 2.53 5.01
N ALA A 20 0.70 1.46 5.68
CA ALA A 20 1.44 0.20 5.68
C ALA A 20 0.63 -0.92 5.03
N LEU A 21 1.10 -1.41 3.89
CA LEU A 21 0.47 -2.46 3.11
C LEU A 21 1.01 -3.82 3.55
N LEU A 22 0.20 -4.59 4.27
CA LEU A 22 0.53 -5.93 4.74
C LEU A 22 0.00 -7.00 3.79
N PHE A 23 0.88 -7.86 3.27
CA PHE A 23 0.51 -8.96 2.37
C PHE A 23 0.93 -10.30 2.96
N SER A 24 0.08 -11.32 2.79
CA SER A 24 0.42 -12.70 3.14
C SER A 24 -0.36 -13.69 2.29
N ASN A 25 0.33 -14.70 1.78
CA ASN A 25 -0.25 -15.89 1.18
C ASN A 25 0.50 -17.14 1.70
N PRO A 26 0.09 -18.37 1.32
CA PRO A 26 0.72 -19.60 1.83
C PRO A 26 2.25 -19.70 1.61
N TYR A 27 2.80 -18.90 0.71
CA TYR A 27 4.20 -18.98 0.29
C TYR A 27 5.01 -17.71 0.57
N ASN A 28 4.36 -16.56 0.74
CA ASN A 28 5.01 -15.25 0.76
C ASN A 28 4.36 -14.33 1.79
N LYS A 29 5.17 -13.45 2.36
CA LYS A 29 4.74 -12.28 3.11
C LYS A 29 5.43 -11.06 2.53
N ALA A 30 4.78 -9.91 2.62
CA ALA A 30 5.38 -8.66 2.21
C ALA A 30 4.91 -7.49 3.07
N LEU A 31 5.77 -6.51 3.14
CA LEU A 31 5.50 -5.20 3.70
C LEU A 31 5.88 -4.13 2.69
N ARG A 32 4.97 -3.19 2.50
CA ARG A 32 5.28 -1.89 1.91
C ARG A 32 4.78 -0.78 2.83
N VAL A 33 5.57 0.28 3.00
CA VAL A 33 5.15 1.47 3.76
C VAL A 33 5.34 2.70 2.90
N GLU A 34 4.27 3.46 2.69
CA GLU A 34 4.27 4.68 1.89
C GLU A 34 4.25 5.91 2.81
N VAL A 35 5.14 6.86 2.57
CA VAL A 35 5.30 8.06 3.39
C VAL A 35 5.33 9.31 2.49
N PRO A 36 4.16 9.78 2.02
CA PRO A 36 4.07 10.83 1.00
C PRO A 36 4.79 12.12 1.41
N ASP A 37 4.64 12.55 2.67
CA ASP A 37 5.24 13.81 3.17
C ASP A 37 6.77 13.78 3.16
N LEU A 38 7.39 12.59 3.18
CA LEU A 38 8.84 12.43 3.06
C LEU A 38 9.29 12.14 1.63
N GLY A 39 8.34 11.88 0.71
CA GLY A 39 8.67 11.32 -0.59
C GLY A 39 9.45 10.02 -0.44
N LYS A 40 9.07 9.14 0.50
CA LYS A 40 9.72 7.85 0.72
C LYS A 40 8.75 6.69 0.70
N GLU A 41 9.23 5.54 0.22
CA GLU A 41 8.57 4.26 0.40
C GLU A 41 9.56 3.21 0.90
N PHE A 42 9.10 2.32 1.78
CA PHE A 42 9.80 1.10 2.15
C PHE A 42 9.12 -0.06 1.43
N SER A 43 9.89 -0.99 0.87
CA SER A 43 9.36 -2.23 0.32
C SER A 43 10.33 -3.38 0.55
N ASP A 44 9.82 -4.54 0.95
CA ASP A 44 10.60 -5.77 1.09
C ASP A 44 10.44 -6.74 -0.09
N SER A 45 9.34 -6.63 -0.82
CA SER A 45 9.01 -7.50 -1.93
C SER A 45 7.90 -6.92 -2.78
N LYS A 46 7.60 -7.64 -3.85
CA LYS A 46 6.67 -7.22 -4.90
C LYS A 46 5.19 -7.24 -4.53
N PHE A 47 4.85 -7.92 -3.44
CA PHE A 47 3.46 -8.16 -3.13
C PHE A 47 2.91 -6.95 -2.39
N ILE A 48 1.71 -6.55 -2.79
CA ILE A 48 1.07 -5.35 -2.30
C ILE A 48 -0.12 -5.77 -1.45
N GLY A 49 -0.04 -5.37 -0.20
CA GLY A 49 -1.00 -5.68 0.85
C GLY A 49 -2.11 -4.65 0.99
N HIS A 50 -2.83 -4.77 2.11
CA HIS A 50 -3.86 -3.80 2.51
C HIS A 50 -3.38 -2.92 3.68
N ASP A 51 -3.90 -1.69 3.71
CA ASP A 51 -3.47 -0.60 4.58
C ASP A 51 -4.26 -0.52 5.89
N PRO A 52 -3.60 -0.66 7.03
CA PRO A 52 -3.80 0.29 8.12
C PRO A 52 -3.12 1.62 7.76
N GLU A 53 -3.89 2.70 7.77
CA GLU A 53 -3.37 4.06 7.73
C GLU A 53 -2.92 4.48 9.14
N GLY A 54 -1.78 5.15 9.22
CA GLY A 54 -1.22 5.55 10.50
C GLY A 54 -0.17 6.63 10.41
N THR A 55 0.80 6.53 11.31
CA THR A 55 1.80 7.55 11.50
C THR A 55 3.18 6.91 11.59
N LEU A 56 4.12 7.42 10.80
CA LEU A 56 5.53 7.09 10.92
C LEU A 56 6.22 8.07 11.86
N TYR A 57 6.90 7.55 12.87
CA TYR A 57 7.68 8.28 13.87
C TYR A 57 9.17 8.08 13.61
N TYR A 58 9.95 9.16 13.61
CA TYR A 58 11.38 9.11 13.29
C TYR A 58 12.15 10.30 13.88
N ASN A 59 13.47 10.20 13.93
CA ASN A 59 14.35 11.22 14.52
C ASN A 59 15.21 11.99 13.51
N ASP A 60 15.50 11.38 12.36
CA ASP A 60 16.39 11.93 11.34
C ASP A 60 15.97 11.46 9.94
N LEU A 61 15.96 12.37 8.97
CA LEU A 61 15.64 12.06 7.57
C LEU A 61 16.72 11.20 6.91
N ASP A 62 17.97 11.33 7.35
CA ASP A 62 19.10 10.52 6.86
C ASP A 62 18.93 9.02 7.22
N SER A 63 17.99 8.71 8.13
CA SER A 63 17.64 7.32 8.45
C SER A 63 16.91 6.60 7.30
N PHE A 64 16.43 7.33 6.28
CA PHE A 64 15.74 6.82 5.09
C PHE A 64 16.63 6.84 3.83
N ASP A 65 17.94 6.78 4.03
CA ASP A 65 18.95 6.71 2.98
C ASP A 65 18.67 5.56 2.00
N THR A 66 18.39 5.92 0.75
CA THR A 66 18.02 5.01 -0.34
C THR A 66 19.21 4.20 -0.87
N SER A 67 20.44 4.56 -0.50
CA SER A 67 21.62 3.75 -0.79
C SER A 67 21.69 2.48 0.07
N ARG A 68 20.97 2.44 1.20
CA ARG A 68 20.92 1.28 2.11
C ARG A 68 19.93 0.25 1.60
N LYS A 69 20.46 -0.87 1.11
CA LYS A 69 19.64 -1.94 0.50
C LYS A 69 19.00 -2.92 1.48
N ASN A 70 19.38 -2.89 2.76
CA ASN A 70 18.93 -3.85 3.77
C ASN A 70 18.59 -3.14 5.09
N VAL A 71 17.37 -2.63 5.19
CA VAL A 71 16.77 -2.17 6.44
C VAL A 71 15.93 -3.31 7.00
N ASN A 72 16.26 -3.74 8.23
CA ASN A 72 15.50 -4.77 8.90
C ASN A 72 14.20 -4.19 9.45
N TYR A 73 13.14 -4.98 9.47
CA TYR A 73 11.90 -4.57 10.10
C TYR A 73 11.27 -5.69 10.94
N LYS A 74 10.40 -5.28 11.86
CA LYS A 74 9.56 -6.18 12.66
C LYS A 74 8.13 -5.68 12.69
N VAL A 75 7.18 -6.54 12.39
CA VAL A 75 5.74 -6.28 12.55
C VAL A 75 5.29 -6.87 13.89
N GLU A 76 4.58 -6.08 14.69
CA GLU A 76 4.03 -6.48 15.98
C GLU A 76 2.57 -6.05 16.06
N LYS A 77 1.71 -6.97 16.49
CA LYS A 77 0.40 -6.61 17.02
C LYS A 77 0.57 -6.13 18.46
N VAL A 78 -0.04 -5.01 18.81
CA VAL A 78 -0.01 -4.47 20.17
C VAL A 78 -1.43 -4.40 20.72
N ASP A 79 -1.72 -5.23 21.72
CA ASP A 79 -3.00 -5.18 22.44
C ASP A 79 -3.01 -4.01 23.42
N GLN A 80 -4.08 -3.22 23.38
CA GLN A 80 -4.26 -2.04 24.25
C GLN A 80 -5.14 -2.30 25.47
N GLY A 81 -5.53 -3.56 25.69
CA GLY A 81 -6.44 -3.99 26.74
C GLY A 81 -7.89 -4.19 26.26
N PRO A 82 -8.79 -4.62 27.16
CA PRO A 82 -10.16 -4.98 26.80
C PRO A 82 -10.94 -3.79 26.21
N GLY A 83 -11.56 -4.00 25.04
CA GLY A 83 -12.43 -3.02 24.38
C GLY A 83 -11.74 -1.95 23.54
N ALA A 84 -10.41 -1.92 23.50
CA ALA A 84 -9.65 -1.08 22.59
C ALA A 84 -9.29 -1.86 21.31
N ALA A 85 -9.25 -1.16 20.16
CA ALA A 85 -8.73 -1.75 18.93
C ALA A 85 -7.26 -2.12 19.12
N PRO A 86 -6.80 -3.29 18.62
CA PRO A 86 -5.39 -3.59 18.61
C PRO A 86 -4.68 -2.61 17.66
N LEU A 87 -3.38 -2.42 17.87
CA LEU A 87 -2.54 -1.61 16.99
C LEU A 87 -1.62 -2.52 16.17
N VAL A 88 -1.28 -2.05 14.97
CA VAL A 88 -0.08 -2.52 14.27
C VAL A 88 1.07 -1.59 14.60
N ASN A 89 2.20 -2.16 15.02
CA ASN A 89 3.45 -1.45 15.19
C ASN A 89 4.51 -2.09 14.29
N ILE A 90 5.14 -1.30 13.43
CA ILE A 90 6.21 -1.75 12.55
C ILE A 90 7.46 -0.98 12.90
N LYS A 91 8.50 -1.69 13.32
CA LYS A 91 9.77 -1.11 13.71
C LYS A 91 10.79 -1.30 12.61
N PHE A 92 11.53 -0.26 12.28
CA PHE A 92 12.62 -0.27 11.31
C PHE A 92 13.97 -0.12 12.00
N TYR A 93 14.92 -0.95 11.60
CA TYR A 93 16.23 -1.05 12.21
C TYR A 93 17.32 -0.99 11.13
N HIS A 94 18.45 -0.38 11.46
CA HIS A 94 19.62 -0.41 10.57
C HIS A 94 20.22 -1.82 10.51
N GLN A 95 21.00 -2.23 11.51
CA GLN A 95 21.62 -3.57 11.53
C GLN A 95 21.14 -4.40 12.70
N THR A 96 20.91 -3.77 13.86
CA THR A 96 20.55 -4.46 15.10
C THR A 96 19.23 -3.94 15.68
N VAL A 97 18.59 -4.73 16.55
CA VAL A 97 17.32 -4.33 17.20
C VAL A 97 17.47 -3.10 18.11
N GLN A 98 18.69 -2.79 18.54
CA GLN A 98 19.02 -1.60 19.33
C GLN A 98 19.09 -0.34 18.46
N GLU A 99 19.25 -0.48 17.15
CA GLU A 99 19.34 0.60 16.17
C GLU A 99 18.00 0.86 15.49
N CYS A 100 16.92 0.90 16.30
CA CYS A 100 15.62 1.29 15.80
C CYS A 100 15.64 2.78 15.43
N HIS A 101 15.35 3.10 14.17
CA HIS A 101 15.44 4.46 13.66
C HIS A 101 14.07 5.06 13.29
N ALA A 102 13.06 4.20 13.08
CA ALA A 102 11.70 4.63 12.83
C ALA A 102 10.68 3.57 13.29
N GLU A 103 9.50 4.03 13.70
CA GLU A 103 8.35 3.19 14.04
C GLU A 103 7.10 3.67 13.30
N PHE A 104 6.41 2.79 12.59
CA PHE A 104 5.06 3.04 12.08
C PHE A 104 4.03 2.49 13.07
N LEU A 105 3.02 3.28 13.39
CA LEU A 105 1.93 2.88 14.27
C LEU A 105 0.59 3.25 13.67
N ALA A 106 -0.34 2.30 13.66
CA ALA A 106 -1.72 2.49 13.23
C ALA A 106 -2.68 1.66 14.08
N GLU A 107 -3.95 2.08 14.13
CA GLU A 107 -5.01 1.20 14.63
C GLU A 107 -5.27 0.08 13.62
N ASP A 108 -5.49 -1.13 14.12
CA ASP A 108 -5.77 -2.32 13.34
C ASP A 108 -7.09 -2.96 13.79
N PRO A 109 -8.23 -2.24 13.72
CA PRO A 109 -9.50 -2.73 14.27
C PRO A 109 -10.00 -4.01 13.58
N THR A 110 -9.53 -4.29 12.36
CA THR A 110 -9.86 -5.50 11.60
C THR A 110 -8.92 -6.67 11.92
N GLY A 111 -7.85 -6.45 12.69
CA GLY A 111 -6.88 -7.47 13.05
C GLY A 111 -6.07 -7.97 11.86
N SER A 112 -5.77 -7.11 10.89
CA SER A 112 -5.00 -7.40 9.68
C SER A 112 -3.68 -8.11 9.98
N VAL A 113 -2.95 -7.70 11.03
CA VAL A 113 -1.68 -8.35 11.41
C VAL A 113 -1.89 -9.82 11.79
N THR A 114 -2.94 -10.12 12.55
CA THR A 114 -3.30 -11.50 12.94
C THR A 114 -3.82 -12.27 11.73
N ALA A 115 -4.72 -11.69 10.95
CA ALA A 115 -5.32 -12.32 9.77
C ALA A 115 -4.26 -12.72 8.73
N MET A 116 -3.21 -11.90 8.57
CA MET A 116 -2.09 -12.16 7.67
C MET A 116 -0.99 -13.04 8.32
N GLY A 117 -1.12 -13.40 9.60
CA GLY A 117 -0.10 -14.15 10.33
C GLY A 117 1.24 -13.43 10.37
N MET A 118 1.23 -12.09 10.42
CA MET A 118 2.43 -11.24 10.40
C MET A 118 2.88 -10.81 11.79
N ASP A 119 2.18 -11.21 12.86
CA ASP A 119 2.60 -10.89 14.22
C ASP A 119 3.97 -11.53 14.55
N GLY A 120 4.92 -10.70 14.98
CA GLY A 120 6.30 -11.09 15.22
C GLY A 120 7.12 -11.34 13.94
N TYR A 121 6.56 -11.11 12.75
CA TYR A 121 7.27 -11.31 11.49
C TYR A 121 8.44 -10.34 11.38
N THR A 122 9.59 -10.85 10.96
CA THR A 122 10.82 -10.08 10.76
C THR A 122 11.40 -10.39 9.40
N TYR A 123 11.82 -9.35 8.69
CA TYR A 123 12.49 -9.48 7.40
C TYR A 123 13.31 -8.22 7.09
N HIS A 124 13.76 -8.08 5.84
CA HIS A 124 14.52 -6.92 5.38
C HIS A 124 13.94 -6.39 4.07
N GLY A 125 14.07 -5.09 3.88
CA GLY A 125 13.70 -4.41 2.63
C GLY A 125 14.56 -3.16 2.43
N SER A 126 14.11 -2.25 1.59
CA SER A 126 14.84 -1.02 1.29
C SER A 126 13.91 0.18 1.21
N TRP A 127 14.43 1.33 1.59
CA TRP A 127 13.80 2.61 1.28
C TRP A 127 14.13 3.05 -0.14
N SER A 128 13.16 3.62 -0.83
CA SER A 128 13.33 4.28 -2.12
C SER A 128 12.59 5.62 -2.13
N ASP A 129 12.96 6.48 -3.07
CA ASP A 129 12.23 7.72 -3.30
C ASP A 129 10.84 7.39 -3.84
N LEU A 130 9.85 8.01 -3.21
CA LEU A 130 8.46 7.96 -3.59
C LEU A 130 8.18 9.23 -4.40
N ASP A 131 8.63 9.21 -5.65
CA ASP A 131 8.20 10.19 -6.64
C ASP A 131 6.70 9.95 -6.86
N ILE A 132 5.86 10.81 -6.29
CA ILE A 132 4.41 10.75 -6.52
C ILE A 132 4.03 12.04 -7.22
N CYS A 133 3.81 11.94 -8.52
CA CYS A 133 2.83 12.80 -9.17
C CYS A 133 1.45 12.13 -9.02
N CYS A 134 0.40 12.94 -8.87
CA CYS A 134 -0.95 12.42 -8.79
C CYS A 134 -1.91 13.09 -9.77
N GLY A 135 -2.93 12.33 -10.17
CA GLY A 135 -4.02 12.80 -11.02
C GLY A 135 -5.30 12.04 -10.73
N THR A 136 -6.45 12.70 -10.88
CA THR A 136 -7.74 12.02 -10.68
C THR A 136 -7.97 11.01 -11.80
N ALA A 137 -8.19 9.76 -11.41
CA ALA A 137 -8.47 8.64 -12.29
C ALA A 137 -9.96 8.28 -12.24
N MET A 138 -10.51 7.90 -13.39
CA MET A 138 -11.82 7.26 -13.52
C MET A 138 -11.61 5.85 -14.03
N ILE A 139 -12.12 4.87 -13.31
CA ILE A 139 -12.04 3.46 -13.69
C ILE A 139 -13.41 2.98 -14.13
N ARG A 140 -13.49 2.42 -15.34
CA ARG A 140 -14.74 1.94 -15.92
C ARG A 140 -14.62 0.60 -16.62
N LYS A 141 -15.61 -0.26 -16.41
CA LYS A 141 -15.86 -1.51 -17.15
C LYS A 141 -17.38 -1.73 -17.19
N TYR A 142 -17.96 -2.02 -18.35
CA TYR A 142 -19.34 -2.48 -18.43
C TYR A 142 -19.45 -4.00 -18.20
N ASP A 143 -20.60 -4.48 -17.78
CA ASP A 143 -20.84 -5.89 -17.43
C ASP A 143 -20.68 -6.84 -18.63
N ASP A 144 -21.02 -6.39 -19.83
CA ASP A 144 -20.85 -7.07 -21.11
C ASP A 144 -19.45 -6.92 -21.74
N GLU A 145 -18.57 -6.13 -21.13
CA GLU A 145 -17.21 -5.92 -21.59
C GLU A 145 -16.17 -6.76 -20.86
N THR A 146 -15.05 -7.05 -21.53
CA THR A 146 -13.85 -7.65 -20.94
C THR A 146 -12.74 -6.64 -20.71
N THR A 147 -13.00 -5.37 -21.00
CA THR A 147 -12.00 -4.31 -20.97
C THR A 147 -12.30 -3.35 -19.84
N ILE A 148 -11.30 -3.10 -19.00
CA ILE A 148 -11.32 -2.08 -17.97
C ILE A 148 -10.52 -0.89 -18.50
N THR A 149 -11.08 0.30 -18.38
CA THR A 149 -10.43 1.55 -18.77
C THR A 149 -10.11 2.37 -17.52
N VAL A 150 -8.89 2.89 -17.44
CA VAL A 150 -8.45 3.80 -16.38
C VAL A 150 -8.07 5.11 -17.06
N THR A 151 -8.92 6.12 -16.94
CA THR A 151 -8.73 7.43 -17.59
C THR A 151 -8.27 8.46 -16.58
N VAL A 152 -7.15 9.12 -16.85
CA VAL A 152 -6.59 10.21 -16.04
C VAL A 152 -6.56 11.49 -16.87
N GLY A 153 -7.67 12.21 -16.82
CA GLY A 153 -7.91 13.35 -17.71
C GLY A 153 -6.90 14.48 -17.58
N THR A 154 -6.37 14.72 -16.38
CA THR A 154 -5.42 15.82 -16.09
C THR A 154 -4.07 15.66 -16.77
N ILE A 155 -3.66 14.42 -17.07
CA ILE A 155 -2.41 14.11 -17.78
C ILE A 155 -2.65 13.51 -19.16
N HIS A 156 -3.92 13.51 -19.63
CA HIS A 156 -4.34 12.96 -20.92
C HIS A 156 -3.87 11.52 -21.17
N LYS A 157 -3.95 10.67 -20.15
CA LYS A 157 -3.53 9.27 -20.22
C LYS A 157 -4.69 8.32 -19.97
N THR A 158 -4.72 7.21 -20.72
CA THR A 158 -5.69 6.14 -20.54
C THR A 158 -5.00 4.79 -20.53
N ALA A 159 -5.14 4.04 -19.44
CA ALA A 159 -4.78 2.62 -19.40
C ALA A 159 -5.98 1.78 -19.84
N THR A 160 -5.70 0.75 -20.63
CA THR A 160 -6.66 -0.28 -21.04
C THR A 160 -6.16 -1.61 -20.51
N ILE A 161 -6.97 -2.28 -19.70
CA ILE A 161 -6.65 -3.56 -19.06
C ILE A 161 -7.65 -4.60 -19.55
N LYS A 162 -7.17 -5.73 -20.07
CA LYS A 162 -8.04 -6.84 -20.48
C LYS A 162 -8.20 -7.85 -19.36
N ASP A 163 -9.44 -8.10 -18.94
CA ASP A 163 -9.82 -9.15 -17.98
C ASP A 163 -9.81 -10.52 -18.67
N THR A 164 -8.62 -11.07 -18.86
CA THR A 164 -8.44 -12.38 -19.50
C THR A 164 -8.76 -13.55 -18.56
N SER A 165 -8.78 -13.33 -17.24
CA SER A 165 -9.10 -14.36 -16.25
C SER A 165 -10.60 -14.51 -16.00
N GLY A 166 -11.41 -13.51 -16.40
CA GLY A 166 -12.85 -13.48 -16.14
C GLY A 166 -13.19 -13.14 -14.69
N TYR A 167 -12.26 -12.54 -13.94
CA TYR A 167 -12.47 -12.20 -12.53
C TYR A 167 -13.61 -11.19 -12.32
N LEU A 168 -13.78 -10.28 -13.27
CA LEU A 168 -14.85 -9.29 -13.31
C LEU A 168 -15.93 -9.65 -14.35
N HIS A 169 -16.03 -10.92 -14.75
CA HIS A 169 -17.06 -11.35 -15.69
C HIS A 169 -18.48 -11.03 -15.17
N GLY A 170 -19.29 -10.35 -16.00
CA GLY A 170 -20.64 -9.90 -15.63
C GLY A 170 -20.68 -8.79 -14.57
N LYS A 171 -19.53 -8.25 -14.14
CA LYS A 171 -19.46 -7.13 -13.19
C LYS A 171 -19.25 -5.81 -13.93
N SER A 172 -20.01 -4.79 -13.54
CA SER A 172 -19.76 -3.40 -13.90
C SER A 172 -18.88 -2.71 -12.86
N VAL A 173 -17.96 -1.86 -13.31
CA VAL A 173 -17.13 -0.99 -12.48
C VAL A 173 -17.29 0.43 -13.00
N ASP A 174 -17.62 1.38 -12.12
CA ASP A 174 -17.61 2.82 -12.41
C ASP A 174 -17.25 3.56 -11.12
N VAL A 175 -15.95 3.78 -10.93
CA VAL A 175 -15.38 4.34 -9.70
C VAL A 175 -14.37 5.43 -10.04
N LYS A 176 -14.13 6.32 -9.08
CA LYS A 176 -13.09 7.35 -9.15
C LYS A 176 -11.96 7.01 -8.20
N GLY A 177 -10.78 7.55 -8.44
CA GLY A 177 -9.64 7.38 -7.59
C GLY A 177 -8.56 8.41 -7.88
N ASN A 178 -7.41 8.25 -7.26
CA ASN A 178 -6.20 9.02 -7.57
C ASN A 178 -5.17 8.05 -8.16
N LEU A 179 -4.69 8.34 -9.38
CA LEU A 179 -3.49 7.73 -9.93
C LEU A 179 -2.28 8.38 -9.27
N TYR A 180 -1.38 7.57 -8.74
CA TYR A 180 -0.07 7.90 -8.22
C TYR A 180 0.96 7.28 -9.16
N PHE A 181 1.93 8.04 -9.63
CA PHE A 181 2.95 7.55 -10.56
C PHE A 181 4.31 8.18 -10.32
N LYS A 182 5.37 7.40 -10.58
CA LYS A 182 6.77 7.82 -10.38
C LYS A 182 7.25 8.79 -11.43
N ASP A 183 6.98 8.47 -12.69
CA ASP A 183 7.47 9.23 -13.83
C ASP A 183 6.40 9.20 -14.94
N LEU A 184 5.92 10.37 -15.35
CA LEU A 184 4.90 10.49 -16.39
C LEU A 184 5.36 9.84 -17.70
N ALA A 185 6.66 9.95 -18.02
CA ALA A 185 7.23 9.37 -19.24
C ALA A 185 7.24 7.84 -19.20
N LYS A 186 7.37 7.23 -18.01
CA LYS A 186 7.39 5.78 -17.81
C LYS A 186 6.03 5.18 -17.51
N LEU A 187 4.99 6.00 -17.35
CA LEU A 187 3.63 5.51 -17.11
C LEU A 187 3.22 4.52 -18.21
N GLY A 188 3.57 4.83 -19.45
CA GLY A 188 3.26 4.00 -20.62
C GLY A 188 3.96 2.64 -20.66
N ASP A 189 4.98 2.43 -19.83
CA ASP A 189 5.70 1.17 -19.75
C ASP A 189 4.94 0.10 -18.97
N GLY A 190 3.88 0.47 -18.23
CA GLY A 190 3.07 -0.47 -17.45
C GLY A 190 2.36 -1.49 -18.33
N LYS A 191 2.87 -2.73 -18.39
CA LYS A 191 2.36 -3.85 -19.19
C LYS A 191 1.52 -4.85 -18.40
N TYR A 192 1.62 -4.80 -17.07
CA TYR A 192 0.91 -5.68 -16.15
C TYR A 192 0.10 -4.85 -15.15
N ALA A 193 -1.04 -5.38 -14.69
CA ALA A 193 -1.81 -4.78 -13.62
C ALA A 193 -2.20 -5.80 -12.55
N SER A 194 -2.13 -5.41 -11.29
CA SER A 194 -2.72 -6.11 -10.15
C SER A 194 -3.93 -5.32 -9.69
N TRP A 195 -5.06 -6.00 -9.49
CA TRP A 195 -6.34 -5.39 -9.13
C TRP A 195 -6.88 -6.00 -7.85
N ASN A 196 -7.39 -5.15 -6.98
CA ASN A 196 -8.33 -5.48 -5.92
C ASN A 196 -9.36 -4.34 -5.77
N ASP A 197 -10.28 -4.46 -4.81
CA ASP A 197 -11.36 -3.49 -4.62
C ASP A 197 -10.90 -2.12 -4.09
N ASP A 198 -9.66 -2.01 -3.61
CA ASP A 198 -9.07 -0.79 -3.06
C ASP A 198 -8.12 -0.09 -4.07
N ARG A 199 -7.41 -0.86 -4.89
CA ARG A 199 -6.39 -0.31 -5.79
C ARG A 199 -6.15 -1.12 -7.06
N VAL A 200 -5.57 -0.41 -8.03
CA VAL A 200 -5.01 -0.99 -9.26
C VAL A 200 -3.53 -0.63 -9.34
N VAL A 201 -2.62 -1.59 -9.44
CA VAL A 201 -1.18 -1.33 -9.49
C VAL A 201 -0.61 -1.79 -10.82
N PHE A 202 0.19 -0.94 -11.46
CA PHE A 202 0.78 -1.16 -12.78
C PHE A 202 2.28 -1.46 -12.70
N TYR A 203 2.74 -2.45 -13.47
CA TYR A 203 4.15 -2.85 -13.49
C TYR A 203 4.69 -2.91 -14.92
N ASN A 204 5.97 -2.57 -15.10
CA ASN A 204 6.63 -2.61 -16.40
C ASN A 204 7.02 -4.05 -16.81
N ASN A 205 7.94 -4.66 -16.05
CA ASN A 205 8.65 -5.84 -16.51
C ASN A 205 7.94 -7.16 -16.19
N ASN A 206 7.30 -7.25 -15.04
CA ASN A 206 6.50 -8.40 -14.65
C ASN A 206 5.50 -8.00 -13.56
N MET A 207 4.43 -8.77 -13.43
CA MET A 207 3.35 -8.60 -12.43
C MET A 207 3.80 -8.79 -10.96
N TYR A 208 5.09 -8.98 -10.76
CA TYR A 208 5.71 -9.34 -9.51
C TYR A 208 6.96 -8.49 -9.25
N SER A 209 7.00 -7.24 -9.72
CA SER A 209 8.13 -6.36 -9.42
C SER A 209 7.89 -5.59 -8.14
N THR A 210 8.94 -5.33 -7.35
CA THR A 210 8.90 -4.33 -6.27
C THR A 210 8.77 -2.91 -6.81
N ASP A 211 9.10 -2.70 -8.08
CA ASP A 211 9.04 -1.42 -8.76
C ASP A 211 7.81 -1.36 -9.67
N PHE A 212 6.80 -0.61 -9.25
CA PHE A 212 5.58 -0.32 -10.01
C PHE A 212 5.76 0.99 -10.78
N THR A 213 5.10 1.11 -11.93
CA THR A 213 5.10 2.36 -12.71
C THR A 213 4.08 3.36 -12.16
N ALA A 214 2.92 2.85 -11.74
CA ALA A 214 1.86 3.64 -11.12
C ALA A 214 0.89 2.77 -10.30
N TYR A 215 0.07 3.39 -9.47
CA TYR A 215 -1.12 2.75 -8.90
C TYR A 215 -2.29 3.73 -8.80
N VAL A 216 -3.52 3.24 -8.92
CA VAL A 216 -4.73 4.00 -8.63
C VAL A 216 -5.27 3.56 -7.28
N ARG A 217 -5.46 4.51 -6.37
CA ARG A 217 -6.23 4.29 -5.13
C ARG A 217 -7.69 4.63 -5.40
N ILE A 218 -8.59 3.67 -5.22
CA ILE A 218 -10.02 3.81 -5.51
C ILE A 218 -10.71 4.53 -4.35
N PHE A 219 -11.56 5.50 -4.66
CA PHE A 219 -12.47 6.08 -3.68
C PHE A 219 -13.58 5.08 -3.39
N LEU A 220 -13.58 4.49 -2.20
CA LEU A 220 -14.74 3.78 -1.69
C LEU A 220 -15.92 4.77 -1.67
N LYS A 221 -17.09 4.34 -2.15
CA LYS A 221 -18.31 5.16 -2.26
C LYS A 221 -18.74 5.66 -0.88
N LEU A 222 -18.22 6.83 -0.47
CA LEU A 222 -18.80 7.92 0.34
C LEU A 222 -17.68 8.74 0.97
N SER A 223 -17.31 9.82 0.29
CA SER A 223 -16.39 10.87 0.74
C SER A 223 -17.06 11.79 1.79
N PHE A 224 -16.26 12.30 2.73
CA PHE A 224 -16.54 13.37 3.73
C PHE A 224 -17.07 12.99 5.13
N ILE A 225 -16.60 11.88 5.71
CA ILE A 225 -16.64 11.64 7.17
C ILE A 225 -15.18 11.50 7.62
N PRO A 226 -14.73 12.09 8.76
CA PRO A 226 -13.40 11.78 9.29
C PRO A 226 -13.23 10.28 9.32
N PHE A 227 -12.19 9.77 8.66
CA PHE A 227 -11.90 8.35 8.40
C PHE A 227 -12.46 7.45 9.50
N LYS A 228 -13.67 6.93 9.29
CA LYS A 228 -14.25 5.87 10.09
C LYS A 228 -14.00 4.61 9.31
N TYR A 229 -13.15 3.76 9.89
CA TYR A 229 -12.85 2.40 9.47
C TYR A 229 -14.02 1.76 8.74
N SER A 230 -13.79 1.30 7.51
CA SER A 230 -14.70 0.41 6.81
C SER A 230 -14.71 -0.91 7.59
N THR A 231 -15.76 -1.13 8.38
CA THR A 231 -15.83 -2.19 9.40
C THR A 231 -16.21 -3.57 8.87
N ASN A 232 -16.39 -3.75 7.55
CA ASN A 232 -16.83 -5.02 7.01
C ASN A 232 -15.83 -5.50 5.95
N ASP A 233 -15.09 -6.55 6.28
CA ASP A 233 -14.26 -7.39 5.40
C ASP A 233 -13.07 -6.73 4.71
N LEU A 234 -12.13 -6.16 5.49
CA LEU A 234 -10.84 -5.72 4.96
C LEU A 234 -9.70 -6.64 5.39
N GLY A 235 -9.23 -7.43 4.41
CA GLY A 235 -8.05 -8.28 4.46
C GLY A 235 -7.99 -9.11 3.17
N ILE A 236 -7.10 -8.76 2.24
CA ILE A 236 -6.93 -9.56 1.02
C ILE A 236 -6.24 -10.86 1.40
N LYS A 237 -7.01 -11.94 1.48
CA LYS A 237 -6.47 -13.26 1.15
C LYS A 237 -6.21 -13.25 -0.36
N ASP A 238 -5.20 -13.96 -0.85
CA ASP A 238 -4.83 -14.10 -2.28
C ASP A 238 -6.05 -14.34 -3.21
N ALA A 239 -7.16 -14.84 -2.67
CA ALA A 239 -8.45 -15.00 -3.36
C ALA A 239 -9.06 -13.71 -3.96
N ASP A 240 -8.68 -12.51 -3.50
CA ASP A 240 -9.33 -11.24 -3.91
C ASP A 240 -8.41 -10.31 -4.72
N THR A 241 -7.24 -10.79 -5.16
CA THR A 241 -6.38 -10.04 -6.09
C THR A 241 -6.33 -10.72 -7.44
N SER A 242 -6.61 -9.97 -8.50
CA SER A 242 -6.47 -10.43 -9.88
C SER A 242 -5.30 -9.80 -10.59
N ILE A 243 -4.64 -10.60 -11.42
CA ILE A 243 -3.51 -10.17 -12.21
C ILE A 243 -3.87 -10.17 -13.69
N PHE A 244 -3.61 -9.05 -14.35
CA PHE A 244 -3.82 -8.83 -15.76
C PHE A 244 -2.48 -8.63 -16.48
N THR A 245 -2.33 -9.30 -17.63
CA THR A 245 -1.08 -9.31 -18.43
C THR A 245 -1.19 -8.53 -19.73
N SER A 246 -2.37 -7.96 -20.00
CA SER A 246 -2.67 -7.20 -21.21
C SER A 246 -3.05 -5.78 -20.82
N VAL A 247 -2.05 -4.98 -20.44
CA VAL A 247 -2.19 -3.56 -20.17
C VAL A 247 -1.55 -2.76 -21.29
N SER A 248 -2.25 -1.74 -21.78
CA SER A 248 -1.70 -0.74 -22.70
C SER A 248 -2.08 0.66 -22.27
N TRP A 249 -1.19 1.62 -22.46
CA TRP A 249 -1.43 3.03 -22.22
C TRP A 249 -1.46 3.81 -23.53
N ALA A 250 -2.44 4.70 -23.67
CA ALA A 250 -2.50 5.74 -24.69
C ALA A 250 -2.26 7.10 -24.02
#